data_AF-A0A843GRC0-F1
#
_entry.id   AF-A0A843GRC0-F1
#
_cell.length_a   1.000
_cell.length_b   1.000
_cell.length_c   1.000
_cell.angle_alpha   90.00
_cell.angle_beta   90.00
_cell.angle_gamma   90.00
#
_symmetry.space_group_name_H-M   'P 1'
#
loop_
_entity.id
_entity.type
_entity.pdbx_description
1 polymer ?
#
loop_
_entity_poly.entity_id
_entity_poly.type
_entity_poly.pdbx_seq_one_letter_code
_entity_poly.pdbx_strand_id
1 'polypeptide(L)'
;MKKDKCISVNKSMYYQNTIASFVGIIICFICIIYFMFEIKARNETIDYLFEKYYECYNLNQTLMADMGDTIEENIENETTIKNVYSINDNERELLAKLLYCEGGIESEECQRAIVSVIFNRLESGKWGNTLNSVIYAQGQFEPVSKGLLSKAKPKQKQYDAIDYVLQNGSTLPSWVMYFRAGHHFSWKGYTPYCQLSTTYFGGTK
;
A
#
# COMPACT_ATOMS: atom_id res chain seq x y z
N MET A 1 -48.60 102.26 -17.59
CA MET A 1 -48.85 100.86 -17.99
C MET A 1 -47.53 100.13 -18.13
N LYS A 2 -47.45 98.91 -17.58
CA LYS A 2 -46.24 98.10 -17.37
C LYS A 2 -45.49 97.84 -18.68
N LYS A 3 -44.15 98.00 -18.66
CA LYS A 3 -43.26 97.58 -19.75
C LYS A 3 -43.02 96.07 -19.64
N ASP A 4 -43.32 95.34 -20.70
CA ASP A 4 -43.01 93.92 -20.85
C ASP A 4 -41.49 93.71 -20.85
N LYS A 5 -40.99 92.87 -19.93
CA LYS A 5 -39.59 92.46 -19.90
C LYS A 5 -39.49 91.09 -20.57
N CYS A 6 -39.04 91.10 -21.83
CA CYS A 6 -38.73 89.90 -22.60
C CYS A 6 -37.70 89.03 -21.86
N ILE A 7 -38.06 87.77 -21.61
CA ILE A 7 -37.14 86.73 -21.12
C ILE A 7 -36.34 86.24 -22.33
N SER A 8 -35.11 86.71 -22.49
CA SER A 8 -34.17 86.13 -23.46
C SER A 8 -33.64 84.81 -22.90
N VAL A 9 -34.24 83.69 -23.33
CA VAL A 9 -33.75 82.36 -22.97
C VAL A 9 -32.36 82.17 -23.57
N ASN A 10 -31.34 81.97 -22.73
CA ASN A 10 -29.95 81.83 -23.14
C ASN A 10 -29.73 80.48 -23.85
N LYS A 11 -29.90 80.46 -25.18
CA LYS A 11 -29.74 79.28 -26.04
C LYS A 11 -28.38 78.59 -25.91
N SER A 12 -27.31 79.31 -25.54
CA SER A 12 -25.96 78.74 -25.39
C SER A 12 -25.85 77.79 -24.19
N MET A 13 -26.52 78.11 -23.08
CA MET A 13 -26.53 77.28 -21.87
C MET A 13 -27.38 76.01 -22.06
N TYR A 14 -28.50 76.12 -22.80
CA TYR A 14 -29.30 74.95 -23.17
C TYR A 14 -28.50 74.02 -24.09
N TYR A 15 -27.83 74.56 -25.12
CA TYR A 15 -27.04 73.78 -26.08
C TYR A 15 -25.86 73.02 -25.44
N GLN A 16 -25.13 73.65 -24.51
CA GLN A 16 -24.01 73.01 -23.80
C GLN A 16 -24.48 71.87 -22.88
N ASN A 17 -25.60 72.04 -22.18
CA ASN A 17 -26.18 71.00 -21.33
C ASN A 17 -26.75 69.83 -22.17
N THR A 18 -27.33 70.11 -23.33
CA THR A 18 -27.78 69.07 -24.26
C THR A 18 -26.59 68.26 -24.79
N ILE A 19 -25.50 68.90 -25.22
CA ILE A 19 -24.29 68.19 -25.68
C ILE A 19 -23.68 67.35 -24.55
N ALA A 20 -23.54 67.89 -23.35
CA ALA A 20 -23.01 67.14 -22.21
C ALA A 20 -23.85 65.89 -21.88
N SER A 21 -25.18 65.99 -22.00
CA SER A 21 -26.09 64.85 -21.83
C SER A 21 -25.91 63.80 -22.93
N PHE A 22 -25.78 64.21 -24.20
CA PHE A 22 -25.52 63.28 -25.32
C PHE A 22 -24.15 62.59 -25.19
N VAL A 23 -23.11 63.31 -24.79
CA VAL A 23 -21.77 62.73 -24.55
C VAL A 23 -21.81 61.72 -23.40
N GLY A 24 -22.51 62.02 -22.31
CA GLY A 24 -22.69 61.09 -21.19
C GLY A 24 -23.43 59.81 -21.60
N ILE A 25 -24.48 59.94 -22.43
CA ILE A 25 -25.23 58.79 -22.96
C ILE A 25 -24.34 57.93 -23.87
N ILE A 26 -23.55 58.55 -24.76
CA ILE A 26 -22.63 57.83 -25.65
C ILE A 26 -21.56 57.06 -24.85
N ILE A 27 -20.96 57.68 -23.83
CA ILE A 27 -19.97 57.01 -22.96
C ILE A 27 -20.62 55.82 -22.24
N CYS A 28 -21.85 55.97 -21.74
CA CYS A 28 -22.58 54.90 -21.08
C CYS A 28 -22.85 53.72 -22.03
N PHE A 29 -23.30 53.98 -23.26
CA PHE A 29 -23.49 52.94 -24.27
C PHE A 29 -22.18 52.22 -24.64
N ILE A 30 -21.07 52.97 -24.77
CA ILE A 30 -19.75 52.38 -25.02
C ILE A 30 -19.34 51.48 -23.84
N CYS A 31 -19.51 51.92 -22.59
CA CYS A 31 -19.22 51.10 -21.41
C CYS A 31 -20.08 49.83 -21.33
N ILE A 32 -21.37 49.90 -21.69
CA ILE A 32 -22.26 48.74 -21.73
C ILE A 32 -21.82 47.76 -22.82
N ILE A 33 -21.39 48.24 -23.98
CA ILE A 33 -20.89 47.39 -25.07
C ILE A 33 -19.58 46.69 -24.65
N TYR A 34 -18.65 47.41 -24.02
CA TYR A 34 -17.43 46.79 -23.47
C TYR A 34 -17.76 45.75 -22.39
N PHE A 35 -18.72 46.04 -21.50
CA PHE A 35 -19.14 45.11 -20.46
C PHE A 35 -19.81 43.86 -21.04
N MET A 36 -20.66 44.02 -22.06
CA MET A 36 -21.28 42.90 -22.79
C MET A 36 -20.23 42.06 -23.54
N PHE A 37 -19.21 42.69 -24.12
CA PHE A 37 -18.10 41.99 -24.79
C PHE A 37 -17.27 41.18 -23.77
N GLU A 38 -16.99 41.76 -22.61
CA GLU A 38 -16.28 41.08 -21.52
C GLU A 38 -17.08 39.90 -20.95
N ILE A 39 -18.41 40.04 -20.81
CA ILE A 39 -19.30 38.93 -20.42
C ILE A 39 -19.25 37.81 -21.45
N LYS A 40 -19.27 38.13 -22.75
CA LYS A 40 -19.21 37.12 -23.81
C LYS A 40 -17.87 36.37 -23.83
N ALA A 41 -16.76 37.09 -23.69
CA ALA A 41 -15.43 36.48 -23.60
C ALA A 41 -15.30 35.55 -22.37
N ARG A 42 -15.89 35.93 -21.23
CA ARG A 42 -15.94 35.06 -20.04
C ARG A 42 -16.77 33.80 -20.27
N ASN A 43 -17.92 33.91 -20.95
CA ASN A 43 -18.76 32.75 -21.25
C ASN A 43 -18.06 31.77 -22.20
N GLU A 44 -17.41 32.25 -23.26
CA GLU A 44 -16.63 31.39 -24.17
C GLU A 44 -15.48 30.67 -23.44
N THR A 45 -14.83 31.35 -22.49
CA THR A 45 -13.78 30.75 -21.65
C THR A 45 -14.35 29.67 -20.71
N ILE A 46 -15.54 29.90 -20.15
CA ILE A 46 -16.24 28.92 -19.30
C ILE A 46 -16.66 27.70 -20.12
N ASP A 47 -17.21 27.90 -21.32
CA ASP A 47 -17.63 26.81 -22.21
C ASP A 47 -16.42 25.93 -22.59
N TYR A 48 -15.28 26.55 -22.92
CA TYR A 48 -14.02 25.81 -23.18
C TYR A 48 -13.53 25.01 -21.96
N LEU A 49 -13.57 25.61 -20.76
CA LEU A 49 -13.19 24.91 -19.54
C LEU A 49 -14.15 23.75 -19.21
N PHE A 50 -15.44 23.92 -19.53
CA PHE A 50 -16.47 22.90 -19.33
C PHE A 50 -16.27 21.72 -20.29
N GLU A 51 -16.03 21.98 -21.57
CA GLU A 51 -15.70 20.93 -22.55
C GLU A 51 -14.44 20.15 -22.14
N LYS A 52 -13.37 20.86 -21.76
CA LYS A 52 -12.12 20.23 -21.32
C LYS A 52 -12.30 19.38 -20.05
N TYR A 53 -13.15 19.82 -19.12
CA TYR A 53 -13.50 19.04 -17.94
C TYR A 53 -14.24 17.74 -18.31
N TYR A 54 -15.23 17.83 -19.20
CA TYR A 54 -15.99 16.66 -19.66
C TYR A 54 -15.13 15.66 -20.44
N GLU A 55 -14.18 16.15 -21.24
CA GLU A 55 -13.21 15.28 -21.95
C GLU A 55 -12.33 14.50 -20.96
N CYS A 56 -11.76 15.18 -19.96
CA CYS A 56 -10.99 14.53 -18.90
C CYS A 56 -11.81 13.54 -18.08
N TYR A 57 -13.07 13.87 -17.77
CA TYR A 57 -13.97 12.97 -17.03
C TYR A 57 -14.22 11.67 -17.80
N ASN A 58 -14.53 11.77 -19.10
CA ASN A 58 -14.79 10.61 -19.94
C ASN A 58 -13.54 9.75 -20.18
N LEU A 59 -12.36 10.38 -20.31
CA LEU A 59 -11.08 9.68 -20.43
C LEU A 59 -10.77 8.88 -19.16
N ASN A 60 -10.95 9.49 -17.98
CA ASN A 60 -10.78 8.81 -16.70
C ASN A 60 -11.75 7.63 -16.52
N GLN A 61 -13.00 7.78 -16.99
CA GLN A 61 -13.97 6.69 -16.91
C GLN A 61 -13.62 5.50 -17.81
N THR A 62 -13.01 5.76 -18.97
CA THR A 62 -12.55 4.72 -19.91
C THR A 62 -11.30 4.01 -19.38
N LEU A 63 -10.36 4.76 -18.79
CA LEU A 63 -9.16 4.22 -18.12
C LEU A 63 -9.50 3.27 -16.97
N MET A 64 -10.55 3.57 -16.20
CA MET A 64 -11.02 2.71 -15.12
C MET A 64 -11.62 1.39 -15.63
N ALA A 65 -12.24 1.40 -16.82
CA ALA A 65 -12.78 0.19 -17.45
C ALA A 65 -11.67 -0.70 -18.04
N ASP A 66 -10.70 -0.10 -18.74
CA ASP A 66 -9.55 -0.80 -19.33
C ASP A 66 -8.63 -1.43 -18.24
N MET A 67 -8.48 -0.74 -17.10
CA MET A 67 -7.81 -1.28 -15.91
C MET A 67 -8.58 -2.45 -15.28
N GLY A 68 -9.91 -2.50 -15.41
CA GLY A 68 -10.74 -3.60 -14.93
C GLY A 68 -10.47 -4.90 -15.69
N ASP A 69 -10.44 -4.84 -17.02
CA ASP A 69 -10.21 -6.01 -17.87
C ASP A 69 -8.78 -6.56 -17.73
N THR A 70 -7.77 -5.68 -17.57
CA THR A 70 -6.39 -6.11 -17.29
C THR A 70 -6.20 -6.65 -15.88
N ILE A 71 -7.00 -6.22 -14.90
CA ILE A 71 -6.97 -6.80 -13.54
C ILE A 71 -7.58 -8.20 -13.53
N GLU A 72 -8.67 -8.44 -14.27
CA GLU A 72 -9.32 -9.76 -14.32
C GLU A 72 -8.42 -10.83 -14.98
N GLU A 73 -7.71 -10.51 -16.05
CA GLU A 73 -6.76 -11.43 -16.69
C GLU A 73 -5.49 -11.69 -15.84
N ASN A 74 -5.09 -10.74 -14.99
CA ASN A 74 -3.96 -10.91 -14.07
C ASN A 74 -4.33 -11.65 -12.77
N ILE A 75 -5.56 -11.51 -12.27
CA ILE A 75 -6.03 -12.22 -11.05
C ILE A 75 -6.12 -13.74 -11.29
N GLU A 76 -6.51 -14.18 -12.50
CA GLU A 76 -6.57 -15.61 -12.84
C GLU A 76 -5.16 -16.25 -12.93
N ASN A 77 -4.14 -15.44 -13.20
CA ASN A 77 -2.73 -15.87 -13.26
C ASN A 77 -1.96 -15.67 -11.94
N GLU A 78 -2.37 -14.75 -11.06
CA GLU A 78 -1.75 -14.51 -9.74
C GLU A 78 -2.38 -15.30 -8.57
N THR A 79 -3.61 -15.83 -8.70
CA THR A 79 -4.26 -16.58 -7.60
C THR A 79 -3.74 -17.99 -7.36
N THR A 80 -2.71 -18.42 -8.10
CA THR A 80 -1.93 -19.61 -7.75
C THR A 80 -0.46 -19.29 -7.52
N ILE A 81 -0.15 -18.35 -6.61
CA ILE A 81 1.09 -18.53 -5.82
C ILE A 81 0.86 -19.79 -4.98
N LYS A 82 1.15 -20.94 -5.58
CA LYS A 82 1.08 -22.22 -4.89
C LYS A 82 2.19 -22.19 -3.84
N ASN A 83 1.81 -21.90 -2.59
CA ASN A 83 2.71 -22.05 -1.47
C ASN A 83 3.32 -23.46 -1.51
N VAL A 84 4.65 -23.54 -1.36
CA VAL A 84 5.37 -24.81 -1.22
C VAL A 84 4.82 -25.59 -0.02
N TYR A 85 4.46 -24.86 1.05
CA TYR A 85 3.82 -25.42 2.23
C TYR A 85 2.45 -24.79 2.46
N SER A 86 1.43 -25.62 2.67
CA SER A 86 0.10 -25.17 3.06
C SER A 86 -0.12 -25.43 4.55
N ILE A 87 -0.40 -24.38 5.31
CA ILE A 87 -0.71 -24.44 6.74
C ILE A 87 -1.96 -23.59 7.00
N ASN A 88 -2.71 -23.90 8.05
CA ASN A 88 -3.84 -23.06 8.46
C ASN A 88 -3.41 -21.90 9.38
N ASP A 89 -4.31 -20.96 9.62
CA ASP A 89 -4.02 -19.77 10.44
C ASP A 89 -3.59 -20.10 11.87
N ASN A 90 -4.15 -21.17 12.47
CA ASN A 90 -3.77 -21.59 13.83
C ASN A 90 -2.35 -22.16 13.85
N GLU A 91 -1.94 -22.91 12.83
CA GLU A 91 -0.58 -23.42 12.68
C GLU A 91 0.41 -22.30 12.41
N ARG A 92 0.01 -21.31 11.60
CA ARG A 92 0.81 -20.12 11.34
C ARG A 92 1.05 -19.30 12.61
N GLU A 93 0.01 -19.11 13.41
CA GLU A 93 0.08 -18.46 14.72
C GLU A 93 0.97 -19.25 15.71
N LEU A 94 0.82 -20.58 15.74
CA LEU A 94 1.65 -21.45 16.57
C LEU A 94 3.14 -21.36 16.20
N LEU A 95 3.45 -21.40 14.90
CA LEU A 95 4.80 -21.22 14.38
C LEU A 95 5.36 -19.85 14.73
N ALA A 96 4.58 -18.78 14.60
CA ALA A 96 5.02 -17.43 14.93
C ALA A 96 5.36 -17.29 16.41
N LYS A 97 4.53 -17.85 17.30
CA LYS A 97 4.79 -17.90 18.75
C LYS A 97 6.07 -18.68 19.07
N LEU A 98 6.26 -19.82 18.42
CA LEU A 98 7.47 -20.62 18.61
C LEU A 98 8.72 -19.86 18.15
N LEU A 99 8.68 -19.31 16.94
CA LEU A 99 9.79 -18.54 16.36
C LEU A 99 10.13 -17.31 17.20
N TYR A 100 9.12 -16.64 17.74
CA TYR A 100 9.30 -15.53 18.67
C TYR A 100 10.11 -15.95 19.91
N CYS A 101 9.82 -17.13 20.47
CA CYS A 101 10.54 -17.64 21.63
C CYS A 101 11.94 -18.18 21.32
N GLU A 102 12.12 -18.85 20.19
CA GLU A 102 13.41 -19.48 19.80
C GLU A 102 14.41 -18.49 19.21
N GLY A 103 13.94 -17.50 18.46
CA GLY A 103 14.80 -16.61 17.66
C GLY A 103 14.23 -15.20 17.47
N GLY A 104 13.35 -14.73 18.35
CA GLY A 104 12.63 -13.46 18.14
C GLY A 104 13.54 -12.23 17.96
N ILE A 105 14.74 -12.25 18.55
CA ILE A 105 15.76 -11.18 18.42
C ILE A 105 16.73 -11.39 17.26
N GLU A 106 16.71 -12.54 16.61
CA GLU A 106 17.67 -12.91 15.57
C GLU A 106 17.38 -12.18 14.24
N SER A 107 18.35 -12.20 13.32
CA SER A 107 18.17 -11.66 11.96
C SER A 107 17.02 -12.36 11.23
N GLU A 108 16.44 -11.69 10.24
CA GLU A 108 15.35 -12.28 9.45
C GLU A 108 15.80 -13.56 8.73
N GLU A 109 17.02 -13.57 8.19
CA GLU A 109 17.64 -14.76 7.59
C GLU A 109 17.73 -15.93 8.58
N CYS A 110 18.16 -15.66 9.81
CA CYS A 110 18.23 -16.66 10.87
C CYS A 110 16.84 -17.18 11.25
N GLN A 111 15.82 -16.30 11.30
CA GLN A 111 14.44 -16.70 11.55
C GLN A 111 13.89 -17.60 10.44
N ARG A 112 14.14 -17.28 9.17
CA ARG A 112 13.80 -18.14 8.02
C ARG A 112 14.51 -19.50 8.10
N ALA A 113 15.76 -19.53 8.54
CA ALA A 113 16.52 -20.77 8.75
C ALA A 113 15.94 -21.64 9.89
N ILE A 114 15.48 -21.04 11.00
CA ILE A 114 14.78 -21.76 12.08
C ILE A 114 13.47 -22.38 11.56
N VAL A 115 12.67 -21.61 10.80
CA VAL A 115 11.44 -22.12 10.16
C VAL A 115 11.74 -23.25 9.19
N SER A 116 12.82 -23.12 8.41
CA SER A 116 13.30 -24.16 7.49
C SER A 116 13.65 -25.46 8.21
N VAL A 117 14.28 -25.40 9.40
CA VAL A 117 14.49 -26.60 10.22
C VAL A 117 13.17 -27.27 10.61
N ILE A 118 12.13 -26.51 10.94
CA ILE A 118 10.82 -27.07 11.30
C ILE A 118 10.20 -27.81 10.10
N PHE A 119 10.24 -27.23 8.90
CA PHE A 119 9.73 -27.88 7.70
C PHE A 119 10.59 -29.08 7.27
N ASN A 120 11.91 -29.00 7.36
CA ASN A 120 12.79 -30.16 7.15
C ASN A 120 12.46 -31.32 8.09
N ARG A 121 12.16 -31.02 9.37
CA ARG A 121 11.70 -32.03 10.34
C ARG A 121 10.35 -32.62 9.96
N LEU A 122 9.41 -31.79 9.50
CA LEU A 122 8.10 -32.23 9.04
C LEU A 122 8.21 -33.18 7.84
N GLU A 123 8.98 -32.80 6.83
CA GLU A 123 9.22 -33.60 5.63
C GLU A 123 9.94 -34.92 5.92
N SER A 124 10.83 -34.93 6.92
CA SER A 124 11.55 -36.15 7.32
C SER A 124 10.64 -37.22 7.93
N GLY A 125 9.48 -36.84 8.47
CA GLY A 125 8.57 -37.74 9.20
C GLY A 125 9.11 -38.27 10.55
N LYS A 126 10.37 -37.99 10.91
CA LYS A 126 11.02 -38.52 12.12
C LYS A 126 10.36 -38.07 13.42
N TRP A 127 9.68 -36.91 13.40
CA TRP A 127 8.94 -36.36 14.53
C TRP A 127 7.43 -36.42 14.35
N GLY A 128 6.96 -37.19 13.38
CA GLY A 128 5.56 -37.26 12.96
C GLY A 128 5.29 -36.44 11.68
N ASN A 129 4.03 -36.49 11.24
CA ASN A 129 3.56 -35.97 9.96
C ASN A 129 2.73 -34.67 10.09
N THR A 130 2.75 -34.02 11.25
CA THR A 130 2.03 -32.76 11.50
C THR A 130 2.95 -31.72 12.14
N LEU A 131 2.66 -30.43 11.91
CA LEU A 131 3.40 -29.36 12.58
C LEU A 131 3.32 -29.47 14.10
N ASN A 132 2.17 -29.83 14.65
CA ASN A 132 2.03 -30.10 16.07
C ASN A 132 2.98 -31.21 16.54
N SER A 133 3.08 -32.33 15.83
CA SER A 133 4.00 -33.40 16.23
C SER A 133 5.47 -32.97 16.23
N VAL A 134 5.88 -32.12 15.27
CA VAL A 134 7.23 -31.55 15.20
C VAL A 134 7.49 -30.55 16.34
N ILE A 135 6.54 -29.64 16.60
CA ILE A 135 6.67 -28.57 17.59
C ILE A 135 6.61 -29.12 19.02
N TYR A 136 5.75 -30.09 19.29
CA TYR A 136 5.58 -30.69 20.61
C TYR A 136 6.49 -31.91 20.83
N ALA A 137 7.39 -32.21 19.90
CA ALA A 137 8.38 -33.26 20.08
C ALA A 137 9.22 -33.04 21.36
N GLN A 138 9.34 -34.09 22.16
CA GLN A 138 9.99 -34.01 23.46
C GLN A 138 11.43 -33.48 23.34
N GLY A 139 11.72 -32.41 24.08
CA GLY A 139 13.05 -31.81 24.19
C GLY A 139 13.55 -31.06 22.95
N GLN A 140 12.72 -30.82 21.93
CA GLN A 140 13.13 -30.12 20.71
C GLN A 140 12.95 -28.60 20.76
N PHE A 141 11.97 -28.12 21.54
CA PHE A 141 11.65 -26.71 21.69
C PHE A 141 11.35 -26.39 23.16
N GLU A 142 12.30 -25.76 23.85
CA GLU A 142 12.23 -25.45 25.28
C GLU A 142 11.03 -24.57 25.69
N PRO A 143 10.58 -23.58 24.88
CA PRO A 143 9.43 -22.75 25.19
C PRO A 143 8.10 -23.52 25.28
N VAL A 144 8.01 -24.66 24.59
CA VAL A 144 6.81 -25.51 24.58
C VAL A 144 6.61 -26.16 25.94
N SER A 145 7.65 -26.81 26.46
CA SER A 145 7.59 -27.50 27.76
C SER A 145 7.43 -26.54 28.94
N LYS A 146 7.88 -25.29 28.79
CA LYS A 146 7.73 -24.23 29.80
C LYS A 146 6.39 -23.46 29.70
N GLY A 147 5.51 -23.83 28.76
CA GLY A 147 4.22 -23.16 28.54
C GLY A 147 4.34 -21.70 28.07
N LEU A 148 5.51 -21.30 27.56
CA LEU A 148 5.80 -19.91 27.19
C LEU A 148 5.08 -19.47 25.92
N LEU A 149 4.67 -20.42 25.06
CA LEU A 149 3.91 -20.12 23.86
C LEU A 149 2.59 -19.38 24.17
N SER A 150 1.97 -19.65 25.31
CA SER A 150 0.74 -18.96 25.74
C SER A 150 0.94 -17.46 26.00
N LYS A 151 2.17 -17.04 26.31
CA LYS A 151 2.55 -15.66 26.63
C LYS A 151 3.30 -14.97 25.48
N ALA A 152 3.66 -15.72 24.43
CA ALA A 152 4.39 -15.20 23.29
C ALA A 152 3.54 -14.19 22.52
N LYS A 153 4.17 -13.08 22.12
CA LYS A 153 3.56 -12.00 21.35
C LYS A 153 4.38 -11.80 20.07
N PRO A 154 4.20 -12.68 19.07
CA PRO A 154 4.90 -12.57 17.80
C PRO A 154 4.68 -11.20 17.16
N LYS A 155 5.71 -10.70 16.48
CA LYS A 155 5.67 -9.45 15.72
C LYS A 155 5.60 -9.76 14.23
N GLN A 156 5.30 -8.75 13.41
CA GLN A 156 5.20 -8.89 11.96
C GLN A 156 6.43 -9.59 11.35
N LYS A 157 7.63 -9.28 11.84
CA LYS A 157 8.89 -9.93 11.45
C LYS A 157 8.86 -11.46 11.49
N GLN A 158 8.20 -12.06 12.49
CA GLN A 158 8.09 -13.53 12.59
C GLN A 158 7.17 -14.09 11.50
N TYR A 159 6.06 -13.41 11.25
CA TYR A 159 5.12 -13.78 10.21
C TYR A 159 5.73 -13.65 8.82
N ASP A 160 6.47 -12.57 8.56
CA ASP A 160 7.16 -12.34 7.28
C ASP A 160 8.17 -13.46 6.98
N ALA A 161 8.93 -13.88 8.00
CA ALA A 161 9.87 -14.99 7.86
C ALA A 161 9.17 -16.33 7.60
N ILE A 162 8.01 -16.57 8.20
CA ILE A 162 7.19 -17.76 7.97
C ILE A 162 6.63 -17.76 6.56
N ASP A 163 5.96 -16.68 6.16
CA ASP A 163 5.32 -16.55 4.85
C ASP A 163 6.33 -16.70 3.72
N TYR A 164 7.54 -16.15 3.91
CA TYR A 164 8.63 -16.35 2.98
C TYR A 164 8.94 -17.84 2.76
N VAL A 165 9.06 -18.63 3.82
CA VAL A 165 9.34 -20.07 3.72
C VAL A 165 8.13 -20.85 3.19
N LEU A 166 6.90 -20.43 3.51
CA LEU A 166 5.70 -21.03 2.93
C LEU A 166 5.65 -20.85 1.41
N GLN A 167 6.05 -19.68 0.92
CA GLN A 167 6.02 -19.34 -0.50
C GLN A 167 7.21 -19.91 -1.28
N ASN A 168 8.42 -19.88 -0.69
CA ASN A 168 9.67 -20.18 -1.39
C ASN A 168 10.29 -21.54 -1.04
N GLY A 169 9.77 -22.21 0.00
CA GLY A 169 10.34 -23.44 0.53
C GLY A 169 11.50 -23.21 1.50
N SER A 170 12.07 -24.32 1.99
CA SER A 170 13.18 -24.34 2.94
C SER A 170 14.43 -23.64 2.37
N THR A 171 15.03 -22.74 3.15
CA THR A 171 16.30 -22.07 2.82
C THR A 171 17.53 -22.89 3.22
N LEU A 172 17.32 -24.06 3.80
CA LEU A 172 18.36 -24.97 4.28
C LEU A 172 18.26 -26.33 3.56
N PRO A 173 19.38 -27.05 3.39
CA PRO A 173 19.33 -28.43 2.92
C PRO A 173 18.48 -29.31 3.85
N SER A 174 17.74 -30.27 3.29
CA SER A 174 16.79 -31.12 4.03
C SER A 174 17.39 -31.90 5.22
N TRP A 175 18.68 -32.24 5.16
CA TRP A 175 19.40 -32.92 6.25
C TRP A 175 19.74 -32.00 7.45
N VAL A 176 19.56 -30.68 7.31
CA VAL A 176 19.75 -29.71 8.38
C VAL A 176 18.49 -29.67 9.23
N MET A 177 18.53 -30.39 10.35
CA MET A 177 17.38 -30.60 11.24
C MET A 177 17.62 -30.09 12.67
N TYR A 178 18.76 -29.44 12.94
CA TYR A 178 19.14 -28.99 14.27
C TYR A 178 19.72 -27.58 14.24
N PHE A 179 19.38 -26.78 15.26
CA PHE A 179 20.00 -25.49 15.53
C PHE A 179 20.27 -25.33 17.03
N ARG A 180 21.24 -24.48 17.41
CA ARG A 180 21.43 -24.02 18.79
C ARG A 180 22.20 -22.71 18.85
N ALA A 181 22.09 -22.01 19.98
CA ALA A 181 22.93 -20.84 20.26
C ALA A 181 24.36 -21.22 20.67
N GLY A 182 25.34 -20.44 20.21
CA GLY A 182 26.70 -20.38 20.75
C GLY A 182 27.73 -21.34 20.16
N HIS A 183 27.36 -22.58 19.77
CA HIS A 183 28.29 -23.52 19.15
C HIS A 183 27.56 -24.65 18.39
N HIS A 184 28.28 -25.43 17.59
CA HIS A 184 27.76 -26.68 17.03
C HIS A 184 27.65 -27.80 18.07
N PHE A 185 26.86 -28.82 17.76
CA PHE A 185 26.85 -30.05 18.56
C PHE A 185 28.09 -30.91 18.28
N SER A 186 28.45 -31.77 19.23
CA SER A 186 29.68 -32.59 19.18
C SER A 186 29.43 -34.10 19.30
N TRP A 187 28.17 -34.56 19.20
CA TRP A 187 27.86 -35.99 19.21
C TRP A 187 28.25 -36.66 17.88
N LYS A 188 28.52 -37.97 17.95
CA LYS A 188 28.89 -38.78 16.79
C LYS A 188 27.79 -38.73 15.72
N GLY A 189 28.19 -38.45 14.48
CA GLY A 189 27.28 -38.35 13.33
C GLY A 189 26.71 -36.95 13.07
N TYR A 190 26.99 -35.96 13.93
CA TYR A 190 26.65 -34.57 13.64
C TYR A 190 27.59 -33.98 12.57
N THR A 191 27.00 -33.31 11.58
CA THR A 191 27.70 -32.54 10.55
C THR A 191 27.30 -31.06 10.66
N PRO A 192 28.24 -30.13 10.89
CA PRO A 192 27.95 -28.69 10.88
C PRO A 192 27.58 -28.22 9.47
N TYR A 193 26.68 -27.24 9.37
CA TYR A 193 26.29 -26.64 8.09
C TYR A 193 26.69 -25.17 8.01
N CYS A 194 26.06 -24.30 8.80
CA CYS A 194 26.32 -22.87 8.80
C CYS A 194 26.07 -22.25 10.18
N GLN A 195 26.46 -20.99 10.32
CA GLN A 195 26.14 -20.14 11.45
C GLN A 195 25.49 -18.86 10.94
N LEU A 196 24.35 -18.49 11.50
CA LEU A 196 23.68 -17.21 11.25
C LEU A 196 23.54 -16.49 12.58
N SER A 197 24.13 -15.30 12.69
CA SER A 197 24.19 -14.55 13.95
C SER A 197 24.80 -15.42 15.07
N THR A 198 24.08 -15.64 16.18
CA THR A 198 24.55 -16.47 17.30
C THR A 198 24.09 -17.93 17.19
N THR A 199 23.37 -18.27 16.14
CA THR A 199 22.71 -19.57 15.96
C THR A 199 23.45 -20.45 14.96
N TYR A 200 23.72 -21.68 15.34
CA TYR A 200 24.50 -22.67 14.60
C TYR A 200 23.58 -23.78 14.10
N PHE A 201 23.62 -24.06 12.80
CA PHE A 201 22.77 -25.02 12.11
C PHE A 201 23.56 -26.26 11.65
N GLY A 202 22.94 -27.43 11.70
CA GLY A 202 23.52 -28.67 11.17
C GLY A 202 22.59 -29.87 11.32
N GLY A 203 23.13 -31.06 11.09
CA GLY A 203 22.35 -32.29 11.25
C GLY A 203 23.12 -33.56 10.92
N THR A 204 22.39 -34.61 10.57
CA THR A 204 22.94 -35.94 10.27
C THR A 204 22.75 -36.21 8.77
N LYS A 205 23.84 -36.50 8.07
CA LYS A 205 23.81 -36.91 6.66
C LYS A 205 23.64 -38.42 6.54
#